data_AF-A0A314XXB2-F1
#
_entry.id   AF-A0A314XXB2-F1
#
_cell.length_a   1.000
_cell.length_b   1.000
_cell.length_c   1.000
_cell.angle_alpha   90.00
_cell.angle_beta   90.00
_cell.angle_gamma   90.00
#
_symmetry.space_group_name_H-M   'P 1'
#
loop_
_entity.id
_entity.type
_entity.pdbx_description
1 polymer ?
#
loop_
_entity_poly.entity_id
_entity_poly.type
_entity_poly.pdbx_seq_one_letter_code
_entity_poly.pdbx_strand_id
1 'polypeptide(L)'
;MSVPTVAFTTPPSYGARLASLLALKGFNPISSPTLIVQPTPSTISALKPYLSPPPSLDLFSAIAFPSRTAITALSAAAADINHPLLSPHGDAFIIAALGKDAELMDDNFVHKLSSNPNRVRILVPPTATPSGLVEALGDGRNRRVLCPVPVVVGWLSLMWSRIFSEIWRPSVGFRLGLMRTRRGGPDRGALSKWWRGLRRERWMRWCSRALRRWRAY
;
A
#
# COMPACT_ATOMS: atom_id res chain seq x y z
N MET A 1 -2.23 -33.76 -25.85
CA MET A 1 -1.79 -33.53 -24.46
C MET A 1 -2.78 -32.59 -23.79
N SER A 2 -3.08 -32.75 -22.50
CA SER A 2 -3.97 -31.84 -21.77
C SER A 2 -3.25 -30.55 -21.38
N VAL A 3 -3.94 -29.41 -21.50
CA VAL A 3 -3.40 -28.10 -21.11
C VAL A 3 -3.35 -28.00 -19.58
N PRO A 4 -2.18 -27.78 -18.95
CA PRO A 4 -2.06 -27.72 -17.49
C PRO A 4 -2.81 -26.50 -16.92
N THR A 5 -3.65 -26.75 -15.92
CA THR A 5 -4.47 -25.70 -15.27
C THR A 5 -3.73 -25.06 -14.10
N VAL A 6 -3.71 -23.72 -14.04
CA VAL A 6 -3.04 -22.94 -12.99
C VAL A 6 -4.04 -22.02 -12.29
N ALA A 7 -4.33 -22.32 -11.02
CA ALA A 7 -5.17 -21.47 -10.18
C ALA A 7 -4.32 -20.43 -9.42
N PHE A 8 -4.78 -19.19 -9.35
CA PHE A 8 -4.13 -18.11 -8.60
C PHE A 8 -5.13 -17.26 -7.80
N THR A 9 -4.66 -16.65 -6.70
CA THR A 9 -5.50 -15.97 -5.70
C THR A 9 -5.27 -14.47 -5.58
N THR A 10 -4.44 -13.93 -6.47
CA THR A 10 -4.04 -12.51 -6.61
C THR A 10 -5.26 -11.58 -6.74
N PRO A 11 -5.23 -10.34 -6.23
CA PRO A 11 -6.32 -9.39 -6.43
C PRO A 11 -6.64 -9.15 -7.91
N PRO A 12 -7.90 -8.82 -8.27
CA PRO A 12 -8.33 -8.72 -9.67
C PRO A 12 -7.48 -7.80 -10.55
N SER A 13 -7.00 -6.68 -10.00
CA SER A 13 -6.12 -5.71 -10.66
C SER A 13 -4.81 -6.29 -11.20
N TYR A 14 -4.28 -7.34 -10.56
CA TYR A 14 -3.09 -8.07 -11.02
C TYR A 14 -3.45 -9.37 -11.74
N GLY A 15 -4.61 -9.95 -11.42
CA GLY A 15 -5.08 -11.25 -11.92
C GLY A 15 -5.22 -11.30 -13.44
N ALA A 16 -5.73 -10.24 -14.07
CA ALA A 16 -5.88 -10.19 -15.53
C ALA A 16 -4.54 -10.35 -16.26
N ARG A 17 -3.53 -9.55 -15.91
CA ARG A 17 -2.18 -9.62 -16.51
C ARG A 17 -1.52 -10.98 -16.27
N LEU A 18 -1.67 -11.55 -15.07
CA LEU A 18 -1.14 -12.88 -14.76
C LEU A 18 -1.83 -13.97 -15.59
N ALA A 19 -3.15 -13.90 -15.76
CA ALA A 19 -3.89 -14.83 -16.61
C ALA A 19 -3.40 -14.77 -18.07
N SER A 20 -3.23 -13.57 -18.64
CA SER A 20 -2.69 -13.40 -20.00
C SER A 20 -1.29 -14.01 -20.15
N LEU A 21 -0.40 -13.77 -19.18
CA LEU A 21 0.96 -14.33 -19.20
C LEU A 21 0.96 -15.86 -19.06
N LEU A 22 0.05 -16.44 -18.27
CA LEU A 22 -0.11 -17.88 -18.14
C LEU A 22 -0.67 -18.51 -19.44
N ALA A 23 -1.68 -17.89 -20.05
CA ALA A 23 -2.23 -18.34 -21.33
C ALA A 23 -1.18 -18.32 -22.45
N LEU A 24 -0.38 -17.26 -22.55
CA LEU A 24 0.76 -17.15 -23.48
C LEU A 24 1.87 -18.19 -23.24
N LYS A 25 1.88 -18.86 -22.08
CA LYS A 25 2.81 -19.96 -21.76
C LYS A 25 2.16 -21.34 -21.85
N GLY A 26 0.97 -21.45 -22.45
CA GLY A 26 0.29 -22.73 -22.67
C GLY A 26 -0.35 -23.32 -21.40
N PHE A 27 -0.73 -22.47 -20.43
CA PHE A 27 -1.52 -22.88 -19.27
C PHE A 27 -2.99 -22.47 -19.42
N ASN A 28 -3.88 -23.15 -18.70
CA ASN A 28 -5.27 -22.75 -18.51
C ASN A 28 -5.42 -21.98 -17.17
N PRO A 29 -5.47 -20.63 -17.17
CA PRO A 29 -5.50 -19.82 -15.96
C PRO A 29 -6.89 -19.81 -15.29
N ILE A 30 -6.94 -20.06 -13.97
CA ILE A 30 -8.16 -19.90 -13.15
C ILE A 30 -7.91 -18.83 -12.08
N SER A 31 -8.65 -17.72 -12.17
CA SER A 31 -8.64 -16.66 -11.16
C SER A 31 -9.56 -17.00 -9.99
N SER A 32 -9.06 -16.88 -8.76
CA SER A 32 -9.82 -17.06 -7.52
C SER A 32 -9.43 -15.97 -6.51
N PRO A 33 -9.73 -14.68 -6.78
CA PRO A 33 -9.23 -13.56 -5.99
C PRO A 33 -9.70 -13.66 -4.53
N THR A 34 -8.76 -13.69 -3.59
CA THR A 34 -9.07 -13.81 -2.16
C THR A 34 -9.17 -12.47 -1.44
N LEU A 35 -8.68 -11.39 -2.07
CA LEU A 35 -8.60 -10.03 -1.53
C LEU A 35 -9.05 -9.02 -2.59
N ILE A 36 -9.80 -8.01 -2.16
CA ILE A 36 -10.14 -6.83 -2.96
C ILE A 36 -9.45 -5.63 -2.32
N VAL A 37 -8.68 -4.89 -3.12
CA VAL A 37 -7.84 -3.78 -2.64
C VAL A 37 -8.27 -2.51 -3.34
N GLN A 38 -9.17 -1.76 -2.69
CA GLN A 38 -9.73 -0.50 -3.18
C GLN A 38 -10.06 0.41 -1.98
N PRO A 39 -10.09 1.75 -2.15
CA PRO A 39 -10.65 2.65 -1.15
C PRO A 39 -12.12 2.30 -0.84
N THR A 40 -12.56 2.62 0.36
CA THR A 40 -13.96 2.48 0.79
C THR A 40 -14.39 3.75 1.52
N PRO A 41 -15.69 4.02 1.68
CA PRO A 41 -16.15 5.21 2.40
C PRO A 41 -15.54 5.34 3.81
N SER A 42 -15.40 4.24 4.55
CA SER A 42 -14.75 4.26 5.87
C SER A 42 -13.25 4.58 5.79
N THR A 43 -12.56 4.16 4.72
CA THR A 43 -11.13 4.45 4.54
C THR A 43 -10.89 5.93 4.29
N ILE A 44 -11.78 6.53 3.50
CA ILE A 44 -11.75 7.94 3.10
C ILE A 44 -12.07 8.82 4.31
N SER A 45 -13.15 8.50 5.05
CA SER A 45 -13.51 9.21 6.28
C SER A 45 -12.45 9.14 7.38
N ALA A 46 -11.69 8.03 7.47
CA ALA A 46 -10.59 7.91 8.43
C ALA A 46 -9.39 8.84 8.13
N LEU A 47 -9.27 9.35 6.89
CA LEU A 47 -8.23 10.29 6.50
C LEU A 47 -8.64 11.76 6.73
N LYS A 48 -9.93 12.10 6.69
CA LYS A 48 -10.41 13.49 6.84
C LYS A 48 -9.88 14.20 8.11
N PRO A 49 -9.75 13.58 9.30
CA PRO A 49 -9.17 14.22 10.49
C PRO A 49 -7.67 14.59 10.37
N TYR A 50 -6.97 14.05 9.37
CA TYR A 50 -5.57 14.40 9.06
C TYR A 50 -5.45 15.43 7.96
N LEU A 51 -6.57 15.81 7.33
CA LEU A 51 -6.67 16.74 6.21
C LEU A 51 -7.41 18.04 6.57
N SER A 52 -8.25 18.01 7.62
CA SER A 52 -9.08 19.14 8.05
C SER A 52 -8.85 19.52 9.52
N PRO A 53 -8.82 20.82 9.88
CA PRO A 53 -8.77 21.97 8.95
C PRO A 53 -7.39 22.12 8.29
N PRO A 54 -7.30 22.57 7.02
CA PRO A 54 -6.02 22.95 6.42
C PRO A 54 -5.35 24.12 7.16
N PRO A 55 -4.00 24.23 7.17
CA PRO A 55 -3.02 23.33 6.56
C PRO A 55 -2.54 22.24 7.53
N SER A 56 -3.39 21.24 7.76
CA SER A 56 -3.15 20.12 8.68
C SER A 56 -1.91 19.27 8.36
N LEU A 57 -1.45 19.25 7.10
CA LEU A 57 -0.27 18.48 6.71
C LEU A 57 1.05 19.13 7.16
N ASP A 58 1.07 20.42 7.51
CA ASP A 58 2.27 21.09 8.07
C ASP A 58 2.70 20.49 9.42
N LEU A 59 1.83 19.69 10.05
CA LEU A 59 2.16 18.88 11.22
C LEU A 59 3.15 17.75 10.90
N PHE A 60 3.32 17.37 9.64
CA PHE A 60 4.17 16.28 9.17
C PHE A 60 5.28 16.82 8.27
N SER A 61 6.40 16.10 8.20
CA SER A 61 7.46 16.38 7.21
C SER A 61 7.26 15.59 5.92
N ALA A 62 6.45 14.53 5.96
CA ALA A 62 6.27 13.61 4.84
C ALA A 62 4.98 12.81 4.91
N ILE A 63 4.52 12.35 3.74
CA ILE A 63 3.58 11.23 3.61
C ILE A 63 4.29 10.06 2.91
N ALA A 64 4.21 8.87 3.49
CA ALA A 64 4.72 7.64 2.91
C ALA A 64 3.57 6.73 2.46
N PHE A 65 3.51 6.42 1.17
CA PHE A 65 2.46 5.62 0.56
C PHE A 65 2.95 4.21 0.20
N PRO A 66 2.44 3.16 0.89
CA PRO A 66 2.84 1.78 0.61
C PRO A 66 1.99 1.09 -0.47
N SER A 67 1.05 1.80 -1.11
CA SER A 67 0.22 1.27 -2.20
C SER A 67 -0.53 2.36 -2.97
N ARG A 68 -0.85 2.11 -4.25
CA ARG A 68 -1.80 2.91 -5.06
C ARG A 68 -3.11 3.20 -4.34
N THR A 69 -3.63 2.23 -3.59
CA THR A 69 -4.90 2.34 -2.85
C THR A 69 -4.83 3.39 -1.75
N ALA A 70 -3.66 3.57 -1.12
CA ALA A 70 -3.45 4.62 -0.13
C ALA A 70 -3.42 6.01 -0.78
N ILE A 71 -2.79 6.13 -1.95
CA ILE A 71 -2.74 7.39 -2.74
C ILE A 71 -4.16 7.78 -3.17
N THR A 72 -4.89 6.87 -3.82
CA THR A 72 -6.27 7.16 -4.28
C THR A 72 -7.24 7.42 -3.14
N ALA A 73 -7.05 6.82 -1.97
CA ALA A 73 -7.84 7.13 -0.77
C ALA A 73 -7.55 8.53 -0.22
N LEU A 74 -6.28 9.00 -0.24
CA LEU A 74 -5.96 10.38 0.12
C LEU A 74 -6.55 11.36 -0.88
N SER A 75 -6.39 11.12 -2.19
CA SER A 75 -6.96 11.96 -3.24
C SER A 75 -8.49 12.09 -3.11
N ALA A 76 -9.18 10.97 -2.83
CA ALA A 76 -10.62 10.97 -2.59
C ALA A 76 -11.02 11.67 -1.27
N ALA A 77 -10.21 11.58 -0.21
CA ALA A 77 -10.46 12.28 1.05
C ALA A 77 -10.20 13.80 0.95
N ALA A 78 -9.26 14.20 0.09
CA ALA A 78 -8.93 15.58 -0.20
C ALA A 78 -9.87 16.22 -1.23
N ALA A 79 -10.63 15.44 -2.02
CA ALA A 79 -11.46 15.94 -3.12
C ALA A 79 -12.33 17.14 -2.70
N ASP A 80 -13.09 16.97 -1.62
CA ASP A 80 -14.02 17.96 -1.05
C ASP A 80 -13.35 19.20 -0.42
N ILE A 81 -12.01 19.25 -0.34
CA ILE A 81 -11.26 20.31 0.34
C ILE A 81 -10.77 21.33 -0.71
N ASN A 82 -11.35 22.53 -0.69
CA ASN A 82 -11.08 23.58 -1.69
C ASN A 82 -9.79 24.38 -1.45
N HIS A 83 -9.08 24.13 -0.34
CA HIS A 83 -7.83 24.81 0.00
C HIS A 83 -6.65 23.83 -0.03
N PRO A 84 -5.42 24.31 -0.32
CA PRO A 84 -4.23 23.49 -0.23
C PRO A 84 -4.04 22.90 1.18
N LEU A 85 -3.58 21.66 1.25
CA LEU A 85 -3.41 20.93 2.51
C LEU A 85 -2.14 21.30 3.28
N LEU A 86 -1.19 21.94 2.60
CA LEU A 86 0.06 22.51 3.10
C LEU A 86 0.08 24.02 2.90
N SER A 87 0.71 24.75 3.83
CA SER A 87 1.09 26.15 3.60
C SER A 87 1.93 26.31 2.32
N PRO A 88 1.84 27.44 1.58
CA PRO A 88 2.77 27.75 0.49
C PRO A 88 4.20 28.05 0.99
N HIS A 89 4.38 28.24 2.30
CA HIS A 89 5.65 28.55 2.96
C HIS A 89 6.09 27.43 3.92
N GLY A 90 7.39 27.29 4.13
CA GLY A 90 8.00 26.32 5.04
C GLY A 90 8.87 25.29 4.31
N ASP A 91 9.41 24.34 5.09
CA ASP A 91 10.34 23.33 4.59
C ASP A 91 9.75 22.41 3.50
N ALA A 92 10.64 21.78 2.74
CA ALA A 92 10.27 20.81 1.71
C ALA A 92 9.55 19.60 2.32
N PHE A 93 8.33 19.36 1.85
CA PHE A 93 7.46 18.27 2.24
C PHE A 93 7.67 17.06 1.32
N ILE A 94 8.00 15.90 1.90
CA ILE A 94 8.33 14.71 1.11
C ILE A 94 7.08 13.86 0.87
N ILE A 95 6.88 13.43 -0.36
CA ILE A 95 5.83 12.47 -0.72
C ILE A 95 6.51 11.23 -1.27
N ALA A 96 6.48 10.15 -0.50
CA ALA A 96 7.19 8.92 -0.85
C ALA A 96 6.24 7.83 -1.33
N ALA A 97 6.57 7.12 -2.41
CA ALA A 97 5.78 5.98 -2.92
C ALA A 97 6.65 4.85 -3.47
N LEU A 98 6.10 3.63 -3.49
CA LEU A 98 6.80 2.43 -3.95
C LEU A 98 6.77 2.29 -5.48
N GLY A 99 7.92 2.48 -6.12
CA GLY A 99 8.12 2.20 -7.54
C GLY A 99 7.08 2.86 -8.44
N LYS A 100 6.36 2.06 -9.23
CA LYS A 100 5.32 2.53 -10.15
C LYS A 100 4.14 3.22 -9.47
N ASP A 101 3.97 3.15 -8.15
CA ASP A 101 2.82 3.79 -7.49
C ASP A 101 2.95 5.33 -7.47
N ALA A 102 4.17 5.85 -7.62
CA ALA A 102 4.44 7.28 -7.81
C ALA A 102 3.87 7.85 -9.12
N GLU A 103 3.51 7.02 -10.10
CA GLU A 103 2.81 7.42 -11.34
C GLU A 103 1.45 8.11 -11.06
N LEU A 104 0.90 7.98 -9.84
CA LEU A 104 -0.34 8.62 -9.39
C LEU A 104 -0.13 9.99 -8.70
N MET A 105 1.12 10.47 -8.62
CA MET A 105 1.49 11.75 -8.02
C MET A 105 1.77 12.78 -9.12
N ASP A 106 0.74 13.05 -9.93
CA ASP A 106 0.79 14.03 -11.01
C ASP A 106 0.77 15.49 -10.48
N ASP A 107 0.92 16.45 -11.38
CA ASP A 107 0.93 17.87 -11.04
C ASP A 107 -0.38 18.31 -10.36
N ASN A 108 -1.51 17.70 -10.71
CA ASN A 108 -2.81 17.97 -10.08
C ASN A 108 -2.84 17.47 -8.62
N PHE A 109 -2.27 16.29 -8.34
CA PHE A 109 -2.08 15.79 -6.98
C PHE A 109 -1.14 16.70 -6.16
N VAL A 110 -0.05 17.18 -6.77
CA VAL A 110 0.88 18.13 -6.13
C VAL A 110 0.19 19.48 -5.83
N HIS A 111 -0.54 20.04 -6.79
CA HIS A 111 -1.28 21.30 -6.63
C HIS A 111 -2.39 21.21 -5.57
N LYS A 112 -3.06 20.05 -5.44
CA LYS A 112 -4.04 19.80 -4.39
C LYS A 112 -3.41 19.81 -2.98
N LEU A 113 -2.13 19.48 -2.88
CA LEU A 113 -1.37 19.50 -1.62
C LEU A 113 -0.80 20.88 -1.31
N SER A 114 -0.19 21.58 -2.27
CA SER A 114 0.33 22.94 -2.08
C SER A 114 0.18 23.80 -3.33
N SER A 115 -0.17 25.08 -3.16
CA SER A 115 -0.07 26.08 -4.23
C SER A 115 1.37 26.34 -4.68
N ASN A 116 2.38 25.95 -3.88
CA ASN A 116 3.79 26.08 -4.21
C ASN A 116 4.39 24.69 -4.51
N PRO A 117 4.46 24.26 -5.79
CA PRO A 117 4.94 22.91 -6.14
C PRO A 117 6.40 22.69 -5.74
N ASN A 118 7.24 23.73 -5.67
CA ASN A 118 8.64 23.62 -5.22
C ASN A 118 8.77 23.16 -3.76
N ARG A 119 7.70 23.31 -2.96
CA ARG A 119 7.67 22.80 -1.58
C ARG A 119 7.47 21.29 -1.54
N VAL A 120 6.95 20.66 -2.58
CA VAL A 120 6.67 19.22 -2.63
C VAL A 120 7.80 18.47 -3.32
N ARG A 121 8.30 17.41 -2.69
CA ARG A 121 9.34 16.53 -3.27
C ARG A 121 8.86 15.09 -3.33
N ILE A 122 8.70 14.55 -4.54
CA ILE A 122 8.37 13.14 -4.76
C ILE A 122 9.63 12.29 -4.55
N LEU A 123 9.50 11.24 -3.75
CA LEU A 123 10.57 10.30 -3.40
C LEU A 123 10.17 8.88 -3.80
N VAL A 124 10.99 8.24 -4.64
CA VAL A 124 10.81 6.84 -5.02
C VAL A 124 12.07 6.07 -4.61
N PRO A 125 11.97 5.02 -3.79
CA PRO A 125 13.14 4.26 -3.38
C PRO A 125 13.66 3.41 -4.54
N PRO A 126 14.99 3.24 -4.69
CA PRO A 126 15.58 2.41 -5.75
C PRO A 126 15.04 0.98 -5.75
N THR A 127 14.81 0.43 -4.56
CA THR A 127 14.14 -0.85 -4.35
C THR A 127 12.73 -0.59 -3.84
N ALA A 128 11.71 -1.01 -4.60
CA ALA A 128 10.29 -0.80 -4.28
C ALA A 128 9.77 -1.73 -3.16
N THR A 129 10.42 -1.69 -2.00
CA THR A 129 10.04 -2.42 -0.77
C THR A 129 9.75 -1.44 0.37
N PRO A 130 8.99 -1.86 1.41
CA PRO A 130 8.80 -1.05 2.60
C PRO A 130 10.12 -0.65 3.29
N SER A 131 11.15 -1.50 3.29
CA SER A 131 12.47 -1.17 3.84
C SER A 131 13.18 -0.10 3.01
N GLY A 132 13.22 -0.26 1.68
CA GLY A 132 13.80 0.73 0.77
C GLY A 132 13.14 2.10 0.88
N LEU A 133 11.83 2.15 1.16
CA LEU A 133 11.10 3.40 1.43
C LEU A 133 11.57 4.08 2.72
N VAL A 134 11.91 3.31 3.77
CA VAL A 134 12.45 3.86 5.03
C VAL A 134 13.89 4.32 4.84
N GLU A 135 14.72 3.49 4.21
CA GLU A 135 16.10 3.82 3.86
C GLU A 135 16.17 5.13 3.04
N ALA A 136 15.29 5.30 2.05
CA ALA A 136 15.20 6.50 1.23
C ALA A 136 14.66 7.74 1.98
N LEU A 137 13.78 7.58 2.98
CA LEU A 137 13.30 8.67 3.82
C LEU A 137 14.33 9.14 4.87
N GLY A 138 15.31 8.27 5.15
CA GLY A 138 16.42 8.52 6.07
C GLY A 138 16.00 8.69 7.52
N ASP A 139 16.93 9.20 8.34
CA ASP A 139 16.75 9.33 9.79
C ASP A 139 15.50 10.15 10.15
N GLY A 140 14.71 9.62 11.09
CA GLY A 140 13.51 10.29 11.58
C GLY A 140 13.77 11.69 12.13
N ARG A 141 14.83 11.88 12.94
CA ARG A 141 15.20 13.16 13.59
C ARG A 141 14.00 13.89 14.22
N ASN A 142 13.15 13.15 14.94
CA ASN A 142 11.89 13.63 15.54
C ASN A 142 10.82 14.16 14.56
N ARG A 143 11.03 14.05 13.25
CA ARG A 143 10.05 14.41 12.22
C ARG A 143 8.87 13.44 12.26
N ARG A 144 7.66 13.96 12.00
CA ARG A 144 6.44 13.15 11.90
C ARG A 144 6.17 12.76 10.45
N VAL A 145 5.93 11.47 10.21
CA VAL A 145 5.55 10.93 8.91
C VAL A 145 4.13 10.36 9.01
N LEU A 146 3.27 10.75 8.07
CA LEU A 146 1.94 10.16 7.90
C LEU A 146 2.05 8.97 6.95
N CYS A 147 1.47 7.82 7.32
CA CYS A 147 1.42 6.65 6.45
C CYS A 147 0.01 6.05 6.45
N PRO A 148 -0.76 6.22 5.36
CA PRO A 148 -2.04 5.56 5.19
C PRO A 148 -1.84 4.07 4.86
N VAL A 149 -2.20 3.18 5.79
CA VAL A 149 -1.99 1.72 5.64
C VAL A 149 -3.33 0.96 5.68
N PRO A 150 -3.69 0.20 4.63
CA PRO A 150 -4.91 -0.60 4.62
C PRO A 150 -4.93 -1.67 5.75
N VAL A 151 -6.03 -1.70 6.51
CA VAL A 151 -6.28 -2.70 7.56
C VAL A 151 -6.98 -3.90 6.93
N VAL A 152 -6.22 -4.91 6.55
CA VAL A 152 -6.82 -6.11 5.94
C VAL A 152 -7.67 -6.83 6.98
N VAL A 153 -8.99 -6.92 6.77
CA VAL A 153 -9.87 -7.66 7.69
C VAL A 153 -9.56 -9.16 7.59
N GLY A 154 -8.68 -9.64 8.48
CA GLY A 154 -8.19 -11.02 8.52
C GLY A 154 -6.71 -11.11 8.91
N TRP A 155 -6.12 -12.31 8.75
CA TRP A 155 -4.77 -12.66 9.21
C TRP A 155 -3.63 -11.80 8.62
N LEU A 156 -3.84 -11.15 7.46
CA LEU A 156 -2.84 -10.25 6.87
C LEU A 156 -2.65 -8.94 7.66
N SER A 157 -3.62 -8.51 8.48
CA SER A 157 -3.48 -7.27 9.27
C SER A 157 -2.23 -7.30 10.14
N LEU A 158 -2.02 -8.42 10.84
CA LEU A 158 -0.90 -8.61 11.77
C LEU A 158 0.45 -8.59 11.08
N MET A 159 0.53 -9.05 9.82
CA MET A 159 1.78 -9.05 9.05
C MET A 159 2.20 -7.64 8.68
N TRP A 160 1.26 -6.82 8.18
CA TRP A 160 1.56 -5.43 7.82
C TRP A 160 1.86 -4.58 9.05
N SER A 161 1.04 -4.65 10.10
CA SER A 161 1.31 -3.93 11.36
C SER A 161 2.67 -4.29 11.94
N ARG A 162 3.08 -5.57 11.84
CA ARG A 162 4.37 -6.05 12.33
C ARG A 162 5.55 -5.61 11.46
N ILE A 163 5.44 -5.67 10.13
CA ILE A 163 6.45 -5.15 9.20
C ILE A 163 6.64 -3.65 9.43
N PHE A 164 5.56 -2.87 9.58
CA PHE A 164 5.67 -1.46 9.91
C PHE A 164 6.28 -1.24 11.30
N SER A 165 5.89 -1.97 12.35
CA SER A 165 6.49 -1.79 13.69
C SER A 165 7.95 -2.27 13.83
N GLU A 166 8.36 -3.29 13.06
CA GLU A 166 9.73 -3.82 13.11
C GLU A 166 10.70 -2.96 12.27
N ILE A 167 10.24 -2.39 11.14
CA ILE A 167 11.04 -1.48 10.30
C ILE A 167 11.04 -0.04 10.85
N TRP A 168 9.91 0.45 11.37
CA TRP A 168 9.78 1.81 11.94
C TRP A 168 9.89 1.77 13.47
N ARG A 169 11.12 1.60 13.96
CA ARG A 169 11.48 1.73 15.38
C ARG A 169 11.32 3.19 15.89
N PRO A 170 11.35 3.44 17.23
CA PRO A 170 10.86 4.69 17.84
C PRO A 170 11.56 6.01 17.45
N SER A 171 12.65 5.95 16.68
CA SER A 171 13.42 7.10 16.19
C SER A 171 12.65 8.00 15.20
N VAL A 172 11.47 7.56 14.74
CA VAL A 172 10.55 8.33 13.89
C VAL A 172 9.25 8.56 14.65
N GLY A 173 8.81 9.83 14.73
CA GLY A 173 7.53 10.22 15.38
C GLY A 173 6.32 9.85 14.53
N PHE A 174 6.07 8.56 14.34
CA PHE A 174 5.15 8.03 13.35
C PHE A 174 3.70 7.97 13.88
N ARG A 175 2.73 8.44 13.09
CA ARG A 175 1.30 8.21 13.37
C ARG A 175 0.67 7.40 12.24
N LEU A 176 0.30 6.17 12.56
CA LEU A 176 -0.25 5.19 11.62
C LEU A 176 -1.72 5.50 11.28
N GLY A 177 -1.99 5.87 10.03
CA GLY A 177 -3.35 6.04 9.50
C GLY A 177 -3.94 4.68 9.12
N LEU A 178 -4.62 4.02 10.06
CA LEU A 178 -5.23 2.70 9.85
C LEU A 178 -6.49 2.80 8.97
N MET A 179 -6.44 2.22 7.77
CA MET A 179 -7.34 2.60 6.65
C MET A 179 -8.47 1.59 6.31
N ARG A 180 -8.28 0.27 6.46
CA ARG A 180 -9.20 -0.88 6.11
C ARG A 180 -9.30 -1.42 4.65
N THR A 181 -9.43 -2.74 4.46
CA THR A 181 -9.78 -3.45 3.18
C THR A 181 -10.66 -4.70 3.41
N ARG A 182 -11.42 -5.15 2.39
CA ARG A 182 -12.40 -6.26 2.46
C ARG A 182 -11.92 -7.55 1.77
N ARG A 183 -12.46 -8.69 2.24
CA ARG A 183 -12.26 -10.03 1.67
C ARG A 183 -13.14 -10.24 0.42
N GLY A 184 -12.57 -10.80 -0.64
CA GLY A 184 -13.34 -11.27 -1.81
C GLY A 184 -13.93 -12.65 -1.56
N GLY A 185 -15.18 -12.87 -1.97
CA GLY A 185 -15.80 -14.20 -1.98
C GLY A 185 -15.52 -14.93 -3.31
N PRO A 186 -15.23 -16.23 -3.31
CA PRO A 186 -15.03 -17.00 -4.54
C PRO A 186 -16.36 -17.34 -5.21
N ASP A 187 -16.37 -17.30 -6.54
CA ASP A 187 -17.50 -17.77 -7.34
C ASP A 187 -17.59 -19.31 -7.29
N ARG A 188 -18.81 -19.84 -7.12
CA ARG A 188 -19.02 -21.20 -6.57
C ARG A 188 -19.14 -22.28 -7.65
N GLY A 189 -18.02 -22.58 -8.31
CA GLY A 189 -17.93 -23.71 -9.27
C GLY A 189 -16.80 -24.70 -8.96
N ALA A 190 -15.57 -24.33 -9.30
CA ALA A 190 -14.45 -25.29 -9.45
C ALA A 190 -13.56 -25.50 -8.21
N LEU A 191 -13.62 -24.62 -7.20
CA LEU A 191 -12.53 -24.45 -6.21
C LEU A 191 -12.65 -25.32 -4.94
N SER A 192 -13.78 -26.01 -4.72
CA SER A 192 -14.06 -26.72 -3.46
C SER A 192 -13.23 -27.99 -3.21
N LYS A 193 -12.61 -28.57 -4.25
CA LYS A 193 -11.68 -29.71 -4.13
C LYS A 193 -10.24 -29.26 -3.87
N TRP A 194 -9.78 -28.20 -4.56
CA TRP A 194 -8.41 -27.68 -4.41
C TRP A 194 -8.12 -27.07 -3.03
N TRP A 195 -9.07 -26.33 -2.45
CA TRP A 195 -8.89 -25.64 -1.17
C TRP A 195 -8.64 -26.56 0.04
N ARG A 196 -9.01 -27.85 -0.05
CA ARG A 196 -8.83 -28.82 1.06
C ARG A 196 -7.40 -29.37 1.18
N GLY A 197 -6.55 -29.18 0.16
CA GLY A 197 -5.17 -29.73 0.15
C GLY A 197 -4.10 -28.84 0.76
N LEU A 198 -4.21 -27.50 0.67
CA LEU A 198 -3.18 -26.58 1.18
C LEU A 198 -3.34 -26.31 2.69
N ARG A 199 -2.78 -27.18 3.53
CA ARG A 199 -2.66 -26.92 4.98
C ARG A 199 -1.81 -25.67 5.28
N ARG A 200 -2.23 -24.91 6.30
CA ARG A 200 -1.62 -23.66 6.83
C ARG A 200 -0.09 -23.65 6.92
N GLU A 201 0.51 -24.80 7.22
CA GLU A 201 1.93 -24.92 7.53
C GLU A 201 2.89 -24.68 6.35
N ARG A 202 2.51 -24.91 5.09
CA ARG A 202 3.43 -24.68 3.96
C ARG A 202 3.69 -23.20 3.73
N TRP A 203 2.65 -22.37 3.86
CA TRP A 203 2.76 -20.91 3.68
C TRP A 203 3.55 -20.25 4.83
N MET A 204 3.25 -20.64 6.07
CA MET A 204 4.04 -20.21 7.25
C MET A 204 5.51 -20.64 7.17
N ARG A 205 5.81 -21.86 6.69
CA ARG A 205 7.19 -22.33 6.46
C ARG A 205 7.93 -21.64 5.31
N TRP A 206 7.24 -20.90 4.44
CA TRP A 206 7.84 -20.07 3.41
C TRP A 206 8.18 -18.68 3.97
N CYS A 207 7.22 -18.01 4.62
CA CYS A 207 7.44 -16.72 5.27
C CYS A 207 8.53 -16.78 6.36
N SER A 208 8.54 -17.83 7.20
CA SER A 208 9.60 -18.03 8.20
C SER A 208 10.96 -18.46 7.60
N ARG A 209 11.04 -18.80 6.32
CA ARG A 209 12.33 -18.97 5.60
C ARG A 209 12.82 -17.65 5.01
N ALA A 210 11.91 -16.82 4.48
CA ALA A 210 12.22 -15.47 4.05
C ALA A 210 12.75 -14.61 5.22
N LEU A 211 12.05 -14.57 6.37
CA LEU A 211 12.51 -13.84 7.56
C LEU A 211 13.85 -14.32 8.12
N ARG A 212 14.15 -15.63 8.04
CA ARG A 212 15.43 -16.16 8.55
C ARG A 212 16.61 -15.86 7.62
N ARG A 213 16.40 -15.77 6.30
CA ARG A 213 17.43 -15.27 5.38
C ARG A 213 17.75 -13.78 5.59
N TRP A 214 16.81 -13.01 6.12
CA TRP A 214 16.98 -11.57 6.40
C TRP A 214 17.66 -11.26 7.75
N ARG A 215 17.96 -12.27 8.59
CA ARG A 215 18.77 -12.13 9.82
C ARG A 215 20.22 -12.58 9.65
N ALA A 216 20.63 -12.92 8.43
CA ALA A 216 21.93 -13.50 8.11
C ALA A 216 22.77 -12.60 7.16
N TYR A 217 22.34 -11.35 7.00
CA TYR A 217 22.98 -10.26 6.28
C TYR A 217 22.73 -8.97 7.07
#